data_AF-A0AAZ3S4V9-F1
#
_entry.id   AF-A0AAZ3S4V9-F1
#
_cell.length_a   1.000
_cell.length_b   1.000
_cell.length_c   1.000
_cell.angle_alpha   90.00
_cell.angle_beta   90.00
_cell.angle_gamma   90.00
#
_symmetry.space_group_name_H-M   'P 1'
#
loop_
_entity.id
_entity.type
_entity.pdbx_description
1 polymer ?
#
loop_
_entity_poly.entity_id
_entity_poly.type
_entity_poly.pdbx_seq_one_letter_code
_entity_poly.pdbx_strand_id
1 'polypeptide(L)'
;MTAAMPCWLSALTLTLNLLVLSAREGAALFLPDSNELRQLLSRYQDDQNSTDNTAGSRTRRAIQWTDRGEILQLHNKLRGQVYPTASNMEYMVWDDELERSATHWAEACQWEHGPNDLLMSIGQNLAVHWGRYRSPAYHVQAWYDEVKDYTYPYQHECNPWCPDRCSGPMCTHYTQLVWATTSRVGCAVHVCPRMNVWGEIWENAVYLVCNYSPKGNWIGEAPYQHGRPCSQCPPSYGGSCRDNLCFKGDSQRSETEDMNEVEKAQIPMSPRTTTKPVPRPQPKPAAPKKPSTPKAPTSTFLAQNIKCETKMRDKCKGATCNRFSCPANCQNKKGKVWGTLFYDVQSSICRAAMHYGIINNNGGLVDTTRKDKLPFFVKATKNGIESFSICRAAIHAGVTQAGGGYVDVLALDKKKSYVGVLKNGIQSESKSNPEGGSFRVFAVRE
;
A
#
# COMPACT_ATOMS: atom_id res chain seq x y z
N MET A 1 -35.01 -54.00 -64.00
CA MET A 1 -34.87 -55.31 -63.32
C MET A 1 -34.29 -55.05 -61.94
N THR A 2 -35.07 -55.42 -60.91
CA THR A 2 -34.71 -55.92 -59.56
C THR A 2 -33.23 -56.33 -59.35
N ALA A 3 -32.57 -56.32 -58.18
CA ALA A 3 -32.89 -56.13 -56.75
C ALA A 3 -31.51 -56.08 -56.01
N ALA A 4 -31.33 -55.23 -54.99
CA ALA A 4 -31.15 -55.54 -53.55
C ALA A 4 -29.93 -56.41 -53.11
N MET A 5 -29.11 -55.83 -52.21
CA MET A 5 -28.34 -56.53 -51.17
C MET A 5 -28.16 -55.60 -49.92
N PRO A 6 -27.97 -56.13 -48.69
CA PRO A 6 -28.49 -55.51 -47.46
C PRO A 6 -27.46 -55.09 -46.37
N CYS A 7 -27.82 -53.99 -45.70
CA CYS A 7 -27.88 -53.69 -44.25
C CYS A 7 -27.13 -54.57 -43.22
N TRP A 8 -26.15 -53.98 -42.50
CA TRP A 8 -25.86 -54.21 -41.06
C TRP A 8 -25.38 -52.87 -40.43
N LEU A 9 -26.26 -52.20 -39.68
CA LEU A 9 -25.95 -51.03 -38.84
C LEU A 9 -26.91 -51.05 -37.64
N SER A 10 -26.43 -51.50 -36.48
CA SER A 10 -27.16 -51.39 -35.22
C SER A 10 -26.22 -51.56 -34.04
N ALA A 11 -25.73 -50.44 -33.49
CA ALA A 11 -25.42 -50.24 -32.07
C ALA A 11 -24.69 -48.91 -31.87
N LEU A 12 -25.40 -47.77 -31.85
CA LEU A 12 -24.95 -46.58 -31.09
C LEU A 12 -26.05 -45.51 -30.96
N THR A 13 -27.20 -45.85 -30.37
CA THR A 13 -28.20 -44.84 -29.96
C THR A 13 -28.94 -45.31 -28.71
N LEU A 14 -28.24 -45.36 -27.58
CA LEU A 14 -28.89 -45.51 -26.27
C LEU A 14 -28.08 -44.87 -25.12
N THR A 15 -27.77 -43.56 -25.23
CA THR A 15 -27.33 -42.73 -24.09
C THR A 15 -27.80 -41.28 -24.24
N LEU A 16 -29.03 -41.08 -24.70
CA LEU A 16 -29.72 -39.79 -24.61
C LEU A 16 -31.09 -40.06 -23.98
N ASN A 17 -31.37 -39.38 -22.87
CA ASN A 17 -32.56 -39.50 -22.00
C ASN A 17 -32.43 -40.44 -20.79
N LEU A 18 -31.55 -40.10 -19.84
CA LEU A 18 -31.84 -40.24 -18.40
C LEU A 18 -30.82 -39.45 -17.57
N LEU A 19 -31.01 -38.12 -17.47
CA LEU A 19 -30.42 -37.24 -16.45
C LEU A 19 -31.15 -35.89 -16.47
N VAL A 20 -32.48 -35.95 -16.36
CA VAL A 20 -33.33 -34.82 -15.98
C VAL A 20 -34.03 -35.26 -14.71
N LEU A 21 -33.41 -35.01 -13.55
CA LEU A 21 -33.99 -34.93 -12.20
C LEU A 21 -32.85 -34.83 -11.17
N SER A 22 -32.23 -33.65 -11.09
CA SER A 22 -31.52 -33.18 -9.89
C SER A 22 -31.41 -31.66 -9.93
N ALA A 23 -32.56 -31.00 -10.03
CA ALA A 23 -32.66 -29.59 -9.69
C ALA A 23 -33.08 -29.48 -8.21
N ARG A 24 -32.39 -28.57 -7.51
CA ARG A 24 -32.61 -28.09 -6.13
C ARG A 24 -31.85 -28.85 -5.04
N GLU A 25 -30.59 -28.46 -4.88
CA GLU A 25 -30.02 -28.03 -3.60
C GLU A 25 -28.72 -27.27 -3.88
N GLY A 26 -28.87 -26.15 -4.61
CA GLY A 26 -27.83 -25.12 -4.59
C GLY A 26 -28.01 -24.39 -3.26
N ALA A 27 -27.09 -24.62 -2.32
CA ALA A 27 -26.91 -23.71 -1.21
C ALA A 27 -26.56 -22.33 -1.80
N ALA A 28 -27.60 -21.53 -2.04
CA ALA A 28 -27.46 -20.10 -2.21
C ALA A 28 -26.92 -19.59 -0.88
N LEU A 29 -25.60 -19.43 -0.81
CA LEU A 29 -24.99 -18.58 0.20
C LEU A 29 -25.68 -17.22 0.05
N PHE A 30 -26.47 -16.90 1.07
CA PHE A 30 -27.19 -15.64 1.17
C PHE A 30 -26.19 -14.50 1.01
N LEU A 31 -26.14 -13.89 -0.18
CA LEU A 31 -25.74 -12.49 -0.26
C LEU A 31 -26.69 -11.73 0.67
N PRO A 32 -26.20 -10.95 1.64
CA PRO A 32 -27.09 -10.20 2.52
C PRO A 32 -27.87 -9.19 1.67
N ASP A 33 -29.12 -9.53 1.40
CA ASP A 33 -30.07 -8.69 0.70
C ASP A 33 -30.29 -7.44 1.56
N SER A 34 -29.64 -6.35 1.19
CA SER A 34 -29.73 -5.09 1.94
C SER A 34 -30.44 -4.06 1.09
N ASN A 35 -31.57 -3.56 1.60
CA ASN A 35 -32.38 -2.55 0.94
C ASN A 35 -31.56 -1.31 0.53
N GLU A 36 -30.55 -0.95 1.33
CA GLU A 36 -29.62 0.13 1.01
C GLU A 36 -28.68 -0.19 -0.17
N LEU A 37 -28.31 -1.46 -0.39
CA LEU A 37 -27.48 -1.86 -1.55
C LEU A 37 -28.33 -1.81 -2.80
N ARG A 38 -29.57 -2.30 -2.70
CA ARG A 38 -30.56 -2.14 -3.76
C ARG A 38 -30.79 -0.66 -4.06
N GLN A 39 -30.90 0.19 -3.04
CA GLN A 39 -31.08 1.64 -3.22
C GLN A 39 -29.85 2.31 -3.84
N LEU A 40 -28.64 1.94 -3.43
CA LEU A 40 -27.39 2.39 -4.04
C LEU A 40 -27.31 1.99 -5.52
N LEU A 41 -27.68 0.75 -5.84
CA LEU A 41 -27.64 0.21 -7.21
C LEU A 41 -28.85 0.66 -8.06
N SER A 42 -30.02 0.91 -7.48
CA SER A 42 -31.26 1.27 -8.18
C SER A 42 -31.22 2.69 -8.73
N ARG A 43 -30.45 3.60 -8.11
CA ARG A 43 -30.19 4.94 -8.67
C ARG A 43 -29.61 4.91 -10.09
N TYR A 44 -29.04 3.78 -10.51
CA TYR A 44 -28.51 3.58 -11.86
C TYR A 44 -29.43 2.78 -12.79
N GLN A 45 -30.57 2.29 -12.30
CA GLN A 45 -31.62 1.74 -13.16
C GLN A 45 -32.51 2.86 -13.72
N ASP A 46 -32.65 3.99 -13.03
CA ASP A 46 -33.50 5.11 -13.45
C ASP A 46 -32.85 6.03 -14.51
N ASP A 47 -31.52 6.14 -14.56
CA ASP A 47 -30.78 6.82 -15.64
C ASP A 47 -30.94 6.14 -17.02
N GLN A 48 -31.59 4.97 -17.08
CA GLN A 48 -31.88 4.25 -18.33
C GLN A 48 -32.96 4.92 -19.18
N ASN A 49 -33.76 5.83 -18.60
CA ASN A 49 -34.86 6.53 -19.31
C ASN A 49 -34.55 7.99 -19.68
N SER A 50 -33.37 8.51 -19.35
CA SER A 50 -32.94 9.86 -19.72
C SER A 50 -32.23 9.84 -21.09
N THR A 51 -33.00 9.98 -22.17
CA THR A 51 -32.48 10.34 -23.49
C THR A 51 -32.03 11.81 -23.49
N ASP A 52 -30.87 12.10 -22.90
CA ASP A 52 -30.25 13.42 -23.08
C ASP A 52 -29.22 13.39 -24.22
N ASN A 53 -29.66 13.93 -25.36
CA ASN A 53 -28.93 14.07 -26.61
C ASN A 53 -28.01 15.30 -26.56
N THR A 54 -27.00 15.30 -25.69
CA THR A 54 -25.87 16.22 -25.82
C THR A 54 -24.62 15.47 -26.24
N ALA A 55 -24.45 15.38 -27.56
CA ALA A 55 -23.21 15.00 -28.22
C ALA A 55 -22.18 16.13 -28.07
N GLY A 56 -21.55 16.22 -26.90
CA GLY A 56 -20.36 17.02 -26.66
C GLY A 56 -19.24 16.11 -26.16
N SER A 57 -18.12 16.10 -26.88
CA SER A 57 -16.81 15.49 -26.54
C SER A 57 -16.78 14.68 -25.23
N ARG A 58 -17.12 13.39 -25.27
CA ARG A 58 -17.02 12.45 -24.13
C ARG A 58 -15.59 11.96 -23.91
N THR A 59 -14.63 12.88 -24.01
CA THR A 59 -13.21 12.61 -23.84
C THR A 59 -12.86 12.95 -22.40
N ARG A 60 -12.52 11.94 -21.59
CA ARG A 60 -12.39 11.96 -20.11
C ARG A 60 -13.70 12.10 -19.33
N ARG A 61 -14.24 10.99 -18.84
CA ARG A 61 -15.17 11.04 -17.69
C ARG A 61 -14.34 10.94 -16.40
N ALA A 62 -13.88 12.09 -15.90
CA ALA A 62 -13.32 12.15 -14.55
C ALA A 62 -14.35 11.61 -13.53
N ILE A 63 -13.88 10.93 -12.48
CA ILE A 63 -14.74 10.49 -11.38
C ILE A 63 -15.39 11.72 -10.75
N GLN A 64 -16.72 11.73 -10.70
CA GLN A 64 -17.44 12.82 -10.02
C GLN A 64 -17.40 12.63 -8.50
N TRP A 65 -17.68 13.70 -7.75
CA TRP A 65 -17.76 13.61 -6.28
C TRP A 65 -18.79 12.58 -5.80
N THR A 66 -19.91 12.46 -6.53
CA THR A 66 -20.95 11.45 -6.32
C THR A 66 -20.40 10.03 -6.51
N ASP A 67 -19.69 9.79 -7.62
CA ASP A 67 -19.04 8.51 -7.92
C ASP A 67 -18.03 8.12 -6.81
N ARG A 68 -17.22 9.08 -6.36
CA ARG A 68 -16.27 8.89 -5.23
C ARG A 68 -17.00 8.41 -3.97
N GLY A 69 -18.08 9.10 -3.62
CA GLY A 69 -18.90 8.74 -2.46
C GLY A 69 -19.46 7.33 -2.58
N GLU A 70 -19.97 6.95 -3.76
CA GLU A 70 -20.60 5.65 -4.01
C GLU A 70 -19.59 4.51 -4.01
N ILE A 71 -18.42 4.70 -4.64
CA ILE A 71 -17.32 3.73 -4.58
C ILE A 71 -16.94 3.48 -3.12
N LEU A 72 -16.69 4.53 -2.34
CA LEU A 72 -16.23 4.40 -0.96
C LEU A 72 -17.30 3.76 -0.05
N GLN A 73 -18.57 4.15 -0.22
CA GLN A 73 -19.69 3.58 0.52
C GLN A 73 -19.84 2.09 0.21
N LEU A 74 -19.78 1.71 -1.07
CA LEU A 74 -19.90 0.32 -1.47
C LEU A 74 -18.74 -0.53 -0.95
N HIS A 75 -17.49 -0.04 -1.01
CA HIS A 75 -16.34 -0.72 -0.43
C HIS A 75 -16.55 -1.02 1.06
N ASN A 76 -16.88 0.00 1.86
CA ASN A 76 -17.07 -0.16 3.30
C ASN A 76 -18.26 -1.08 3.62
N LYS A 77 -19.36 -0.94 2.88
CA LYS A 77 -20.52 -1.81 3.04
C LYS A 77 -20.17 -3.28 2.83
N LEU A 78 -19.52 -3.60 1.72
CA LEU A 78 -19.12 -4.97 1.39
C LEU A 78 -18.11 -5.52 2.40
N ARG A 79 -17.15 -4.70 2.84
CA ARG A 79 -16.19 -5.04 3.91
C ARG A 79 -16.87 -5.38 5.24
N GLY A 80 -17.93 -4.66 5.61
CA GLY A 80 -18.70 -4.91 6.83
C GLY A 80 -19.62 -6.13 6.78
N GLN A 81 -19.81 -6.71 5.59
CA GLN A 81 -20.76 -7.79 5.31
C GLN A 81 -20.08 -9.13 4.93
N VAL A 82 -18.75 -9.21 5.02
CA VAL A 82 -18.01 -10.42 4.65
C VAL A 82 -18.40 -11.62 5.51
N TYR A 83 -18.37 -12.80 4.89
CA TYR A 83 -18.47 -14.09 5.57
C TYR A 83 -17.26 -14.96 5.20
N PRO A 84 -16.59 -15.61 6.18
CA PRO A 84 -16.83 -15.52 7.62
C PRO A 84 -16.51 -14.12 8.18
N THR A 85 -17.03 -13.78 9.37
CA THR A 85 -16.94 -12.40 9.88
C THR A 85 -15.49 -12.00 10.21
N ALA A 86 -15.15 -10.75 9.93
CA ALA A 86 -13.81 -10.21 10.14
C ALA A 86 -13.69 -9.48 11.50
N SER A 87 -12.70 -9.87 12.31
CA SER A 87 -12.44 -9.26 13.62
C SER A 87 -11.67 -7.94 13.58
N ASN A 88 -10.97 -7.65 12.48
CA ASN A 88 -9.99 -6.57 12.37
C ASN A 88 -10.19 -5.69 11.12
N MET A 89 -11.37 -5.69 10.50
CA MET A 89 -11.62 -4.98 9.25
C MET A 89 -11.57 -3.45 9.46
N GLU A 90 -10.58 -2.77 8.88
CA GLU A 90 -10.45 -1.32 9.01
C GLU A 90 -11.46 -0.57 8.13
N TYR A 91 -11.98 0.56 8.63
CA TYR A 91 -12.77 1.48 7.82
C TYR A 91 -11.88 2.10 6.75
N MET A 92 -12.35 2.08 5.51
CA MET A 92 -11.66 2.65 4.36
C MET A 92 -12.07 4.10 4.15
N VAL A 93 -11.09 4.97 3.91
CA VAL A 93 -11.29 6.38 3.52
C VAL A 93 -10.80 6.62 2.10
N TRP A 94 -11.30 7.68 1.46
CA TRP A 94 -10.78 8.09 0.17
C TRP A 94 -9.43 8.80 0.32
N ASP A 95 -8.53 8.57 -0.63
CA ASP A 95 -7.22 9.18 -0.69
C ASP A 95 -6.96 9.82 -2.05
N ASP A 96 -6.81 11.15 -2.05
CA ASP A 96 -6.65 11.94 -3.27
C ASP A 96 -5.30 11.69 -3.98
N GLU A 97 -4.26 11.21 -3.26
CA GLU A 97 -2.98 10.84 -3.89
C GLU A 97 -3.11 9.52 -4.66
N LEU A 98 -3.84 8.56 -4.09
CA LEU A 98 -4.15 7.30 -4.78
C LEU A 98 -5.00 7.54 -6.02
N GLU A 99 -5.98 8.44 -5.96
CA GLU A 99 -6.81 8.85 -7.10
C GLU A 99 -5.97 9.52 -8.20
N ARG A 100 -5.07 10.45 -7.84
CA ARG A 100 -4.17 11.10 -8.80
C ARG A 100 -3.29 10.06 -9.51
N SER A 101 -2.75 9.11 -8.76
CA SER A 101 -1.95 8.01 -9.32
C SER A 101 -2.78 7.11 -10.24
N ALA A 102 -4.00 6.74 -9.81
CA ALA A 102 -4.92 5.94 -10.62
C ALA A 102 -5.31 6.65 -11.92
N THR A 103 -5.50 7.97 -11.86
CA THR A 103 -5.79 8.81 -13.03
C THR A 103 -4.66 8.72 -14.04
N HIS A 104 -3.42 8.92 -13.58
CA HIS A 104 -2.25 8.85 -14.46
C HIS A 104 -2.12 7.49 -15.15
N TRP A 105 -2.42 6.39 -14.44
CA TRP A 105 -2.39 5.04 -15.00
C TRP A 105 -3.55 4.78 -15.98
N ALA A 106 -4.77 5.19 -15.63
CA ALA A 106 -5.95 5.02 -16.48
C ALA A 106 -5.80 5.75 -17.84
N GLU A 107 -5.15 6.91 -17.85
CA GLU A 107 -4.86 7.69 -19.05
C GLU A 107 -3.85 7.02 -19.99
N ALA A 108 -3.04 6.09 -19.49
CA ALA A 108 -2.09 5.34 -20.32
C ALA A 108 -2.79 4.31 -21.22
N CYS A 109 -4.05 3.95 -20.93
CA CYS A 109 -4.85 3.00 -21.71
C CYS A 109 -4.14 1.66 -21.96
N GLN A 110 -3.54 1.13 -20.90
CA GLN A 110 -2.88 -0.17 -20.87
C GLN A 110 -3.68 -1.09 -19.96
N TRP A 111 -4.13 -2.23 -20.49
CA TRP A 111 -4.79 -3.28 -19.71
C TRP A 111 -3.77 -4.12 -18.95
N GLU A 112 -3.03 -3.47 -18.06
CA GLU A 112 -1.98 -4.05 -17.24
C GLU A 112 -1.91 -3.32 -15.89
N HIS A 113 -1.34 -3.97 -14.88
CA HIS A 113 -1.08 -3.32 -13.60
C HIS A 113 0.09 -2.34 -13.68
N GLY A 114 0.03 -1.22 -12.97
CA GLY A 114 1.17 -0.32 -12.86
C GLY A 114 0.88 1.05 -12.23
N PRO A 115 1.89 1.94 -12.22
CA PRO A 115 3.27 1.68 -12.66
C PRO A 115 4.03 0.78 -11.66
N ASN A 116 4.99 -0.01 -12.17
CA ASN A 116 5.66 -1.09 -11.42
C ASN A 116 6.32 -0.65 -10.11
N ASP A 117 6.85 0.57 -10.06
CA ASP A 117 7.49 1.15 -8.88
C ASP A 117 6.50 1.40 -7.74
N LEU A 118 5.24 1.73 -8.07
CA LEU A 118 4.19 1.95 -7.08
C LEU A 118 3.59 0.64 -6.56
N LEU A 119 3.44 -0.38 -7.42
CA LEU A 119 2.83 -1.69 -7.07
C LEU A 119 3.55 -2.44 -5.93
N MET A 120 4.80 -2.07 -5.65
CA MET A 120 5.54 -2.57 -4.49
C MET A 120 4.90 -2.13 -3.16
N SER A 121 4.19 -1.00 -3.16
CA SER A 121 3.68 -0.32 -1.97
C SER A 121 2.16 -0.15 -1.92
N ILE A 122 1.50 -0.16 -3.08
CA ILE A 122 0.04 -0.03 -3.21
C ILE A 122 -0.57 -1.27 -3.87
N GLY A 123 -1.83 -1.53 -3.55
CA GLY A 123 -2.65 -2.51 -4.26
C GLY A 123 -3.35 -1.85 -5.43
N GLN A 124 -3.79 -2.62 -6.41
CA GLN A 124 -4.51 -2.10 -7.57
C GLN A 124 -5.54 -3.10 -8.07
N ASN A 125 -6.79 -2.65 -8.24
CA ASN A 125 -7.81 -3.38 -8.99
C ASN A 125 -8.11 -2.64 -10.29
N LEU A 126 -8.30 -3.41 -11.34
CA LEU A 126 -8.59 -2.93 -12.69
C LEU A 126 -9.94 -3.46 -13.13
N ALA A 127 -10.70 -2.65 -13.85
CA ALA A 127 -11.89 -3.10 -14.53
C ALA A 127 -12.04 -2.40 -15.86
N VAL A 128 -12.48 -3.14 -16.88
CA VAL A 128 -12.74 -2.59 -18.20
C VAL A 128 -14.09 -3.08 -18.68
N HIS A 129 -14.83 -2.20 -19.33
CA HIS A 129 -16.02 -2.56 -20.09
C HIS A 129 -16.10 -1.72 -21.36
N TRP A 130 -16.99 -2.11 -22.26
CA TRP A 130 -17.29 -1.39 -23.49
C TRP A 130 -18.80 -1.39 -23.73
N GLY A 131 -19.26 -0.47 -24.57
CA GLY A 131 -20.68 -0.34 -24.89
C GLY A 131 -21.46 0.53 -23.90
N ARG A 132 -22.51 -0.03 -23.29
CA ARG A 132 -23.41 0.75 -22.42
C ARG A 132 -22.68 1.25 -21.18
N TYR A 133 -23.02 2.46 -20.76
CA TYR A 133 -22.50 3.04 -19.52
C TYR A 133 -22.81 2.13 -18.32
N ARG A 134 -21.78 1.88 -17.51
CA ARG A 134 -21.87 1.29 -16.17
C ARG A 134 -21.25 2.25 -15.18
N SER A 135 -21.87 2.38 -14.01
CA SER A 135 -21.30 3.18 -12.94
C SER A 135 -20.00 2.56 -12.40
N PRO A 136 -19.11 3.34 -11.77
CA PRO A 136 -17.95 2.77 -11.09
C PRO A 136 -18.35 1.74 -10.03
N ALA A 137 -19.47 1.96 -9.32
CA ALA A 137 -20.01 1.03 -8.33
C ALA A 137 -20.34 -0.36 -8.93
N TYR A 138 -20.78 -0.43 -10.19
CA TYR A 138 -21.01 -1.71 -10.88
C TYR A 138 -19.74 -2.57 -10.94
N HIS A 139 -18.58 -1.95 -11.19
CA HIS A 139 -17.30 -2.66 -11.27
C HIS A 139 -16.82 -3.09 -9.88
N VAL A 140 -17.03 -2.27 -8.86
CA VAL A 140 -16.73 -2.63 -7.47
C VAL A 140 -17.55 -3.85 -7.03
N GLN A 141 -18.83 -3.91 -7.41
CA GLN A 141 -19.66 -5.10 -7.16
C GLN A 141 -19.13 -6.31 -7.94
N ALA A 142 -18.77 -6.15 -9.21
CA ALA A 142 -18.20 -7.25 -10.01
C ALA A 142 -16.89 -7.81 -9.40
N TRP A 143 -16.03 -6.95 -8.85
CA TRP A 143 -14.87 -7.39 -8.08
C TRP A 143 -15.24 -8.18 -6.83
N TYR A 144 -16.29 -7.76 -6.12
CA TYR A 144 -16.76 -8.47 -4.94
C TYR A 144 -17.39 -9.83 -5.27
N ASP A 145 -18.09 -9.94 -6.40
CA ASP A 145 -18.80 -11.15 -6.83
C ASP A 145 -17.85 -12.34 -7.08
N GLU A 146 -16.54 -12.11 -7.18
CA GLU A 146 -15.52 -13.17 -7.14
C GLU A 146 -15.56 -13.99 -5.84
N VAL A 147 -16.19 -13.48 -4.78
CA VAL A 147 -16.42 -14.21 -3.52
C VAL A 147 -17.10 -15.57 -3.74
N LYS A 148 -17.91 -15.72 -4.81
CA LYS A 148 -18.57 -16.98 -5.17
C LYS A 148 -17.57 -18.11 -5.50
N ASP A 149 -16.38 -17.72 -5.94
CA ASP A 149 -15.30 -18.61 -6.37
C ASP A 149 -14.15 -18.64 -5.34
N TYR A 150 -14.29 -17.92 -4.22
CA TYR A 150 -13.30 -17.80 -3.17
C TYR A 150 -13.69 -18.59 -1.93
N THR A 151 -12.77 -19.37 -1.38
CA THR A 151 -12.95 -20.04 -0.08
C THR A 151 -12.03 -19.42 0.96
N TYR A 152 -12.57 -18.98 2.10
CA TYR A 152 -11.75 -18.38 3.15
C TYR A 152 -10.78 -19.41 3.79
N PRO A 153 -9.45 -19.17 3.80
CA PRO A 153 -8.48 -20.05 4.45
C PRO A 153 -8.47 -19.80 5.96
N TYR A 154 -8.78 -20.83 6.75
CA TYR A 154 -8.76 -20.71 8.21
C TYR A 154 -7.34 -20.86 8.77
N GLN A 155 -7.12 -20.32 9.98
CA GLN A 155 -5.82 -20.30 10.66
C GLN A 155 -5.11 -21.67 10.69
N HIS A 156 -5.85 -22.76 10.85
CA HIS A 156 -5.29 -24.12 10.93
C HIS A 156 -4.71 -24.62 9.60
N GLU A 157 -5.11 -24.01 8.49
CA GLU A 157 -4.64 -24.32 7.13
C GLU A 157 -3.43 -23.45 6.75
N CYS A 158 -3.18 -22.37 7.49
CA CYS A 158 -2.10 -21.41 7.25
C CYS A 158 -0.82 -21.83 8.00
N ASN A 159 -0.07 -22.80 7.45
CA ASN A 159 1.19 -23.25 8.04
C ASN A 159 2.25 -23.67 6.99
N PRO A 160 3.34 -22.90 6.77
CA PRO A 160 3.62 -21.56 7.30
C PRO A 160 2.87 -20.44 6.57
N TRP A 161 2.20 -20.77 5.47
CA TRP A 161 1.48 -19.85 4.58
C TRP A 161 0.05 -20.35 4.39
N CYS A 162 -0.91 -19.44 4.21
CA CYS A 162 -2.25 -19.80 3.78
C CYS A 162 -2.23 -20.33 2.33
N PRO A 163 -3.01 -21.39 2.03
CA PRO A 163 -3.16 -21.89 0.67
C PRO A 163 -3.87 -20.88 -0.23
N ASP A 164 -3.61 -20.96 -1.53
CA ASP A 164 -4.45 -20.27 -2.51
C ASP A 164 -5.82 -20.95 -2.59
N ARG A 165 -6.89 -20.16 -2.58
CA ARG A 165 -8.27 -20.63 -2.43
C ARG A 165 -9.21 -19.96 -3.43
N CYS A 166 -8.80 -19.97 -4.69
CA CYS A 166 -9.61 -19.52 -5.80
C CYS A 166 -9.95 -20.71 -6.71
N SER A 167 -11.23 -20.99 -6.90
CA SER A 167 -11.72 -21.99 -7.88
C SER A 167 -12.10 -21.38 -9.22
N GLY A 168 -12.22 -20.06 -9.28
CA GLY A 168 -12.59 -19.30 -10.47
C GLY A 168 -11.38 -18.75 -11.22
N PRO A 169 -11.63 -17.98 -12.30
CA PRO A 169 -10.55 -17.36 -13.08
C PRO A 169 -9.83 -16.24 -12.33
N MET A 170 -10.50 -15.62 -11.36
CA MET A 170 -9.95 -14.50 -10.58
C MET A 170 -10.65 -14.39 -9.22
N CYS A 171 -9.88 -14.17 -8.16
CA CYS A 171 -10.39 -13.86 -6.81
C CYS A 171 -9.64 -12.69 -6.14
N THR A 172 -8.60 -12.18 -6.80
CA THR A 172 -7.68 -11.20 -6.21
C THR A 172 -8.31 -9.81 -6.11
N HIS A 173 -9.32 -9.48 -6.93
CA HIS A 173 -10.02 -8.22 -6.82
C HIS A 173 -10.90 -8.22 -5.57
N TYR A 174 -11.62 -9.33 -5.33
CA TYR A 174 -12.38 -9.53 -4.08
C TYR A 174 -11.45 -9.44 -2.87
N THR A 175 -10.37 -10.21 -2.82
CA THR A 175 -9.50 -10.23 -1.63
C THR A 175 -8.86 -8.87 -1.35
N GLN A 176 -8.52 -8.09 -2.38
CA GLN A 176 -8.03 -6.71 -2.19
C GLN A 176 -9.12 -5.79 -1.63
N LEU A 177 -10.34 -5.87 -2.16
CA LEU A 177 -11.48 -5.06 -1.70
C LEU A 177 -11.76 -5.32 -0.21
N VAL A 178 -11.72 -6.59 0.20
CA VAL A 178 -11.95 -7.02 1.59
C VAL A 178 -10.69 -7.14 2.43
N TRP A 179 -9.57 -6.55 2.01
CA TRP A 179 -8.31 -6.66 2.75
C TRP A 179 -8.37 -5.82 4.04
N ALA A 180 -8.32 -6.45 5.21
CA ALA A 180 -8.60 -5.82 6.50
C ALA A 180 -7.76 -4.57 6.76
N THR A 181 -6.46 -4.62 6.47
CA THR A 181 -5.53 -3.52 6.76
C THR A 181 -5.51 -2.43 5.70
N THR A 182 -6.14 -2.65 4.54
CA THR A 182 -6.27 -1.61 3.51
C THR A 182 -7.32 -0.61 3.96
N SER A 183 -6.87 0.59 4.35
CA SER A 183 -7.72 1.65 4.91
C SER A 183 -7.86 2.87 4.00
N ARG A 184 -7.27 2.85 2.81
CA ARG A 184 -7.33 3.95 1.83
C ARG A 184 -7.58 3.41 0.43
N VAL A 185 -8.42 4.12 -0.32
CA VAL A 185 -8.67 3.87 -1.74
C VAL A 185 -8.73 5.18 -2.52
N GLY A 186 -8.24 5.17 -3.75
CA GLY A 186 -8.48 6.25 -4.71
C GLY A 186 -8.58 5.66 -6.10
N CYS A 187 -9.60 6.07 -6.86
CA CYS A 187 -9.90 5.48 -8.16
C CYS A 187 -9.93 6.54 -9.26
N ALA A 188 -9.85 6.10 -10.51
CA ALA A 188 -10.06 6.93 -11.68
C ALA A 188 -10.73 6.15 -12.81
N VAL A 189 -11.59 6.83 -13.56
CA VAL A 189 -12.20 6.32 -14.78
C VAL A 189 -11.61 7.06 -15.98
N HIS A 190 -11.27 6.33 -17.03
CA HIS A 190 -10.86 6.90 -18.30
C HIS A 190 -11.54 6.19 -19.46
N VAL A 191 -11.91 6.94 -20.50
CA VAL A 191 -12.43 6.36 -21.74
C VAL A 191 -11.28 6.28 -22.71
N CYS A 192 -10.78 5.08 -22.95
CA CYS A 192 -9.70 4.77 -23.86
C CYS A 192 -10.20 4.65 -25.30
N PRO A 193 -9.77 5.53 -26.23
CA PRO A 193 -10.21 5.47 -27.61
C PRO A 193 -9.89 4.12 -28.26
N ARG A 194 -8.72 3.56 -27.95
CA ARG A 194 -8.26 2.23 -28.35
C ARG A 194 -7.46 1.63 -27.20
N MET A 195 -7.83 0.44 -26.75
CA MET A 195 -7.10 -0.31 -25.72
C MET A 195 -7.02 -1.78 -26.11
N ASN A 196 -5.83 -2.38 -26.01
CA ASN A 196 -5.67 -3.83 -26.18
C ASN A 196 -6.10 -4.51 -24.88
N VAL A 197 -7.15 -5.31 -24.94
CA VAL A 197 -7.72 -6.06 -23.83
C VAL A 197 -7.69 -7.54 -24.22
N TRP A 198 -6.83 -8.32 -23.57
CA TRP A 198 -6.64 -9.75 -23.82
C TRP A 198 -6.35 -10.12 -25.29
N GLY A 199 -5.60 -9.29 -26.00
CA GLY A 199 -5.22 -9.53 -27.41
C GLY A 199 -6.17 -8.91 -28.43
N GLU A 200 -7.30 -8.37 -27.99
CA GLU A 200 -8.31 -7.73 -28.85
C GLU A 200 -8.32 -6.21 -28.64
N ILE A 201 -8.47 -5.44 -29.73
CA ILE A 201 -8.53 -3.98 -29.63
C ILE A 201 -9.97 -3.57 -29.37
N TRP A 202 -10.21 -2.99 -28.19
CA TRP A 202 -11.50 -2.43 -27.81
C TRP A 202 -11.51 -0.93 -28.10
N GLU A 203 -12.54 -0.47 -28.81
CA GLU A 203 -12.75 0.95 -29.08
C GLU A 203 -13.63 1.60 -28.01
N ASN A 204 -13.26 2.81 -27.60
CA ASN A 204 -13.95 3.56 -26.54
C ASN A 204 -14.17 2.73 -25.26
N ALA A 205 -13.18 1.92 -24.89
CA ALA A 205 -13.20 1.12 -23.68
C ALA A 205 -13.21 2.03 -22.46
N VAL A 206 -14.10 1.77 -21.51
CA VAL A 206 -14.14 2.51 -20.25
C VAL A 206 -13.35 1.71 -19.21
N TYR A 207 -12.27 2.32 -18.76
CA TYR A 207 -11.25 1.72 -17.89
C TYR A 207 -11.33 2.35 -16.50
N LEU A 208 -11.56 1.54 -15.48
CA LEU A 208 -11.53 1.90 -14.07
C LEU A 208 -10.26 1.35 -13.43
N VAL A 209 -9.51 2.22 -12.79
CA VAL A 209 -8.34 1.88 -11.98
C VAL A 209 -8.64 2.29 -10.54
N CYS A 210 -8.50 1.39 -9.58
CA CYS A 210 -8.58 1.70 -8.15
C CYS A 210 -7.28 1.30 -7.46
N ASN A 211 -6.62 2.26 -6.82
CA ASN A 211 -5.41 2.06 -6.04
C ASN A 211 -5.75 1.99 -4.54
N TYR A 212 -5.03 1.13 -3.81
CA TYR A 212 -5.30 0.77 -2.42
C TYR A 212 -4.06 0.94 -1.56
N SER A 213 -4.23 1.50 -0.35
CA SER A 213 -3.12 1.63 0.60
C SER A 213 -3.54 1.37 2.05
N PRO A 214 -2.71 0.67 2.85
CA PRO A 214 -1.63 -0.21 2.42
C PRO A 214 -2.13 -1.29 1.44
N LYS A 215 -1.24 -1.83 0.61
CA LYS A 215 -1.61 -2.90 -0.33
C LYS A 215 -2.15 -4.14 0.39
N GLY A 216 -3.03 -4.86 -0.29
CA GLY A 216 -3.53 -6.17 0.12
C GLY A 216 -2.84 -7.30 -0.65
N ASN A 217 -3.52 -8.43 -0.73
CA ASN A 217 -3.12 -9.62 -1.49
C ASN A 217 -1.70 -10.12 -1.18
N TRP A 218 -1.30 -10.00 0.07
CA TRP A 218 -0.01 -10.52 0.52
C TRP A 218 0.00 -12.04 0.40
N ILE A 219 1.01 -12.58 -0.29
CA ILE A 219 1.10 -14.01 -0.55
C ILE A 219 1.19 -14.79 0.76
N GLY A 220 0.37 -15.83 0.85
CA GLY A 220 0.34 -16.70 2.02
C GLY A 220 -0.44 -16.14 3.20
N GLU A 221 -1.26 -15.10 3.00
CA GLU A 221 -2.12 -14.52 4.04
C GLU A 221 -3.59 -14.57 3.67
N ALA A 222 -4.44 -14.69 4.68
CA ALA A 222 -5.88 -14.45 4.56
C ALA A 222 -6.16 -12.94 4.46
N PRO A 223 -7.23 -12.51 3.76
CA PRO A 223 -7.54 -11.10 3.58
C PRO A 223 -7.91 -10.38 4.88
N TYR A 224 -8.41 -11.10 5.87
CA TYR A 224 -8.78 -10.58 7.18
C TYR A 224 -8.69 -11.69 8.22
N GLN A 225 -8.74 -11.34 9.51
CA GLN A 225 -8.74 -12.30 10.60
C GLN A 225 -10.17 -12.70 10.97
N HIS A 226 -10.49 -13.98 10.85
CA HIS A 226 -11.79 -14.50 11.29
C HIS A 226 -12.03 -14.27 12.78
N GLY A 227 -13.21 -13.77 13.11
CA GLY A 227 -13.67 -13.66 14.50
C GLY A 227 -14.85 -12.70 14.64
N ARG A 228 -15.23 -12.41 15.89
CA ARG A 228 -16.29 -11.44 16.18
C ARG A 228 -15.91 -10.08 15.61
N PRO A 229 -16.82 -9.39 14.88
CA PRO A 229 -16.56 -8.04 14.37
C PRO A 229 -15.93 -7.11 15.40
N CYS A 230 -14.92 -6.37 14.96
CA CYS A 230 -14.16 -5.40 15.76
C CYS A 230 -13.42 -5.94 17.01
N SER A 231 -13.41 -7.24 17.26
CA SER A 231 -12.73 -7.81 18.45
C SER A 231 -11.20 -7.71 18.40
N GLN A 232 -10.62 -7.45 17.23
CA GLN A 232 -9.17 -7.31 17.02
C GLN A 232 -8.83 -6.06 16.21
N CYS A 233 -9.58 -4.96 16.40
CA CYS A 233 -9.23 -3.67 15.81
C CYS A 233 -7.83 -3.21 16.25
N PRO A 234 -7.03 -2.59 15.36
CA PRO A 234 -5.72 -2.08 15.74
C PRO A 234 -5.85 -1.04 16.87
N PRO A 235 -4.91 -1.00 17.84
CA PRO A 235 -4.98 -0.07 18.97
C PRO A 235 -5.08 1.41 18.55
N SER A 236 -4.52 1.76 17.38
CA SER A 236 -4.59 3.10 16.79
C SER A 236 -6.01 3.56 16.43
N TYR A 237 -6.98 2.65 16.40
CA TYR A 237 -8.39 2.95 16.14
C TYR A 237 -9.17 3.25 17.44
N GLY A 238 -8.57 3.10 18.62
CA GLY A 238 -9.21 3.48 19.89
C GLY A 238 -10.47 2.67 20.24
N GLY A 239 -10.65 1.50 19.61
CA GLY A 239 -11.74 0.57 19.92
C GLY A 239 -13.12 0.95 19.35
N SER A 240 -13.23 1.97 18.50
CA SER A 240 -14.52 2.33 17.89
C SER A 240 -14.93 1.32 16.82
N CYS A 241 -16.19 0.89 16.87
CA CYS A 241 -16.78 -0.07 15.94
C CYS A 241 -18.11 0.47 15.40
N ARG A 242 -18.26 0.49 14.08
CA ARG A 242 -19.52 0.84 13.40
C ARG A 242 -19.64 -0.02 12.15
N ASP A 243 -20.82 -0.57 11.90
CA ASP A 243 -21.10 -1.42 10.73
C ASP A 243 -20.07 -2.56 10.53
N ASN A 244 -19.63 -3.18 11.64
CA ASN A 244 -18.59 -4.23 11.68
C ASN A 244 -17.17 -3.79 11.25
N LEU A 245 -16.91 -2.48 11.16
CA LEU A 245 -15.61 -1.91 10.77
C LEU A 245 -14.96 -1.16 11.94
N CYS A 246 -13.63 -1.18 11.98
CA CYS A 246 -12.82 -0.42 12.93
C CYS A 246 -12.72 1.04 12.49
N PHE A 247 -13.19 1.97 13.33
CA PHE A 247 -13.10 3.41 13.10
C PHE A 247 -12.01 4.05 13.95
N LYS A 248 -11.28 5.03 13.41
CA LYS A 248 -10.38 5.84 14.23
C LYS A 248 -11.26 6.76 15.08
N GLY A 249 -11.21 6.58 16.40
CA GLY A 249 -11.97 7.44 17.31
C GLY A 249 -11.63 8.90 17.09
N ASP A 250 -12.62 9.71 16.71
CA ASP A 250 -12.47 11.16 16.67
C ASP A 250 -12.26 11.64 18.11
N SER A 251 -11.08 12.20 18.39
CA SER A 251 -10.85 12.98 19.62
C SER A 251 -11.52 14.36 19.56
N GLN A 252 -12.57 14.52 18.76
CA GLN A 252 -13.46 15.66 18.79
C GLN A 252 -14.89 15.17 19.01
N ARG A 253 -15.18 14.87 20.27
CA ARG A 253 -16.56 14.76 20.73
C ARG A 253 -17.13 16.17 20.73
N SER A 254 -18.02 16.44 19.77
CA SER A 254 -19.29 17.16 19.95
C SER A 254 -19.41 17.84 21.32
N GLU A 255 -19.05 19.12 21.42
CA GLU A 255 -19.78 20.01 22.31
C GLU A 255 -21.15 20.17 21.67
N THR A 256 -22.15 19.61 22.34
CA THR A 256 -23.55 19.60 21.94
C THR A 256 -24.07 21.03 21.82
N GLU A 257 -24.28 21.50 20.59
CA GLU A 257 -25.30 22.51 20.28
C GLU A 257 -26.68 21.85 20.39
N ASP A 258 -27.17 21.70 21.62
CA ASP A 258 -28.61 21.78 21.93
C ASP A 258 -28.84 21.54 23.43
N MET A 259 -28.85 22.63 24.19
CA MET A 259 -29.81 22.84 25.28
C MET A 259 -29.94 24.35 25.49
N ASN A 260 -30.90 24.95 24.77
CA ASN A 260 -31.51 26.21 25.20
C ASN A 260 -32.44 25.90 26.38
N GLU A 261 -32.09 26.39 27.57
CA GLU A 261 -33.11 26.80 28.53
C GLU A 261 -32.67 28.08 29.24
N VAL A 262 -33.61 29.03 29.30
CA VAL A 262 -33.43 30.43 29.67
C VAL A 262 -33.72 30.60 31.15
N GLU A 263 -32.80 31.22 31.91
CA GLU A 263 -33.18 32.01 33.07
C GLU A 263 -32.26 33.25 33.22
N LYS A 264 -32.87 34.44 33.08
CA LYS A 264 -32.33 35.78 33.44
C LYS A 264 -32.44 35.94 34.97
N ALA A 265 -31.72 36.79 35.71
CA ALA A 265 -30.61 37.73 35.52
C ALA A 265 -30.17 38.18 36.94
N GLN A 266 -28.95 38.71 37.12
CA GLN A 266 -28.69 39.94 37.90
C GLN A 266 -27.22 40.41 37.79
N ILE A 267 -27.06 41.71 37.49
CA ILE A 267 -25.86 42.57 37.55
C ILE A 267 -25.96 43.29 38.93
N PRO A 268 -24.89 43.60 39.71
CA PRO A 268 -23.96 44.67 39.31
C PRO A 268 -22.51 44.76 39.84
N MET A 269 -21.73 45.49 39.02
CA MET A 269 -20.69 46.50 39.31
C MET A 269 -19.20 46.12 39.50
N SER A 270 -18.39 46.71 38.60
CA SER A 270 -16.97 47.11 38.76
C SER A 270 -16.92 48.54 39.38
N PRO A 271 -15.79 49.12 39.87
CA PRO A 271 -14.63 49.44 39.02
C PRO A 271 -13.23 49.59 39.69
N ARG A 272 -12.25 49.98 38.84
CA ARG A 272 -11.02 50.80 39.08
C ARG A 272 -9.72 50.04 39.44
N THR A 273 -8.49 50.36 39.00
CA THR A 273 -7.85 51.38 38.10
C THR A 273 -6.36 50.99 37.88
N THR A 274 -5.76 51.33 36.71
CA THR A 274 -4.36 51.81 36.39
C THR A 274 -3.13 51.21 37.12
N THR A 275 -1.99 50.84 36.49
CA THR A 275 -1.00 51.68 35.77
C THR A 275 0.12 50.88 35.04
N LYS A 276 0.45 51.29 33.79
CA LYS A 276 1.72 51.42 32.99
C LYS A 276 3.12 50.77 33.35
N PRO A 277 4.09 50.73 32.39
CA PRO A 277 4.96 49.57 32.06
C PRO A 277 6.50 49.78 32.18
N VAL A 278 7.31 48.70 32.02
CA VAL A 278 8.80 48.71 32.03
C VAL A 278 9.39 47.74 30.95
N PRO A 279 10.60 47.98 30.39
CA PRO A 279 10.92 47.75 28.96
C PRO A 279 11.93 46.63 28.60
N ARG A 280 12.08 46.44 27.28
CA ARG A 280 12.92 45.49 26.50
C ARG A 280 14.44 45.74 26.60
N PRO A 281 15.31 44.70 26.60
CA PRO A 281 16.75 44.85 26.35
C PRO A 281 17.20 44.55 24.91
N GLN A 282 18.20 45.31 24.43
CA GLN A 282 18.94 45.17 23.16
C GLN A 282 20.30 44.40 23.33
N PRO A 283 20.97 43.98 22.23
CA PRO A 283 22.13 43.08 22.23
C PRO A 283 23.50 43.78 22.38
N LYS A 284 24.52 43.03 22.87
CA LYS A 284 25.91 43.49 23.10
C LYS A 284 26.87 43.24 21.90
N PRO A 285 28.01 43.96 21.83
CA PRO A 285 28.86 44.11 20.63
C PRO A 285 30.13 43.22 20.59
N ALA A 286 30.71 43.14 19.38
CA ALA A 286 31.91 42.37 19.00
C ALA A 286 33.26 43.06 19.32
N ALA A 287 34.33 42.27 19.39
CA ALA A 287 35.73 42.69 19.63
C ALA A 287 36.70 41.98 18.64
N PRO A 288 37.99 42.38 18.47
CA PRO A 288 38.59 42.66 17.16
C PRO A 288 39.70 41.71 16.67
N LYS A 289 40.08 41.85 15.38
CA LYS A 289 41.10 41.09 14.62
C LYS A 289 42.50 41.75 14.59
N LYS A 290 43.57 40.94 14.46
CA LYS A 290 44.80 41.11 13.61
C LYS A 290 45.79 39.94 13.86
N PRO A 291 46.86 39.70 13.03
CA PRO A 291 47.11 40.00 11.62
C PRO A 291 47.60 38.76 10.79
N SER A 292 47.77 38.95 9.48
CA SER A 292 48.04 37.94 8.43
C SER A 292 49.42 38.06 7.76
N THR A 293 50.01 36.94 7.31
CA THR A 293 51.08 36.84 6.28
C THR A 293 51.11 35.41 5.64
N PRO A 294 51.70 35.17 4.44
CA PRO A 294 50.93 34.69 3.28
C PRO A 294 51.29 33.33 2.64
N LYS A 295 50.23 32.72 2.05
CA LYS A 295 50.06 31.90 0.82
C LYS A 295 51.03 30.76 0.42
N ALA A 296 50.41 29.61 0.14
CA ALA A 296 50.68 28.79 -1.06
C ALA A 296 49.34 28.28 -1.66
N PRO A 297 49.25 28.02 -2.98
CA PRO A 297 47.99 27.99 -3.71
C PRO A 297 47.35 26.62 -3.66
N THR A 298 46.03 26.52 -3.46
CA THR A 298 45.33 25.27 -3.76
C THR A 298 43.82 25.50 -3.91
N SER A 299 43.38 25.37 -5.16
CA SER A 299 42.11 24.80 -5.60
C SER A 299 40.91 24.92 -4.63
N THR A 300 40.04 25.88 -4.93
CA THR A 300 38.74 26.09 -4.31
C THR A 300 37.77 24.95 -4.62
N PHE A 301 37.77 23.90 -3.80
CA PHE A 301 36.58 23.07 -3.55
C PHE A 301 36.56 22.64 -2.07
N LEU A 302 35.50 23.01 -1.34
CA LEU A 302 35.28 22.70 0.10
C LEU A 302 35.06 21.19 0.32
N ALA A 303 36.11 20.37 0.23
CA ALA A 303 36.08 18.97 0.62
C ALA A 303 36.26 18.84 2.14
N GLN A 304 35.42 18.04 2.81
CA GLN A 304 35.54 17.80 4.24
C GLN A 304 36.42 16.59 4.55
N ASN A 305 37.46 16.78 5.36
CA ASN A 305 38.26 15.68 5.88
C ASN A 305 37.46 14.88 6.92
N ILE A 306 37.34 13.57 6.71
CA ILE A 306 36.57 12.67 7.58
C ILE A 306 37.42 11.49 8.05
N LYS A 307 36.98 10.80 9.10
CA LYS A 307 37.58 9.53 9.56
C LYS A 307 36.88 8.33 8.89
N CYS A 308 37.54 7.17 8.83
CA CYS A 308 36.99 5.96 8.20
C CYS A 308 35.64 5.52 8.78
N GLU A 309 35.38 5.78 10.06
CA GLU A 309 34.16 5.44 10.79
C GLU A 309 33.03 6.47 10.63
N THR A 310 33.29 7.59 9.96
CA THR A 310 32.33 8.68 9.81
C THR A 310 31.14 8.23 8.98
N LYS A 311 29.94 8.32 9.56
CA LYS A 311 28.68 7.97 8.89
C LYS A 311 28.11 9.19 8.17
N MET A 312 27.34 8.93 7.12
CA MET A 312 26.67 9.98 6.35
C MET A 312 25.68 10.83 7.19
N ARG A 313 25.07 10.23 8.22
CA ARG A 313 24.18 10.94 9.16
C ARG A 313 24.89 12.00 10.01
N ASP A 314 26.18 11.82 10.31
CA ASP A 314 26.86 12.57 11.37
C ASP A 314 27.41 13.92 10.92
N LYS A 315 27.57 14.13 9.60
CA LYS A 315 28.28 15.30 9.05
C LYS A 315 27.40 16.35 8.37
N CYS A 316 26.13 16.07 8.08
CA CYS A 316 25.32 16.98 7.27
C CYS A 316 23.89 17.11 7.79
N LYS A 317 23.65 18.11 8.64
CA LYS A 317 22.31 18.58 9.02
C LYS A 317 22.00 19.86 8.25
N GLY A 318 21.50 19.75 7.01
CA GLY A 318 20.86 20.87 6.31
C GLY A 318 21.71 21.76 5.38
N ALA A 319 22.90 21.34 4.92
CA ALA A 319 23.65 22.04 3.86
C ALA A 319 24.23 21.05 2.82
N THR A 320 24.55 21.53 1.61
CA THR A 320 25.13 20.78 0.48
C THR A 320 26.57 20.32 0.79
N CYS A 321 26.70 19.28 1.59
CA CYS A 321 27.97 18.64 1.94
C CYS A 321 28.11 17.36 1.12
N ASN A 322 28.45 17.51 -0.15
CA ASN A 322 28.48 16.39 -1.08
C ASN A 322 29.90 15.83 -1.27
N ARG A 323 30.97 16.55 -0.92
CA ARG A 323 32.37 16.15 -1.17
C ARG A 323 33.15 15.87 0.13
N PHE A 324 33.72 14.67 0.24
CA PHE A 324 34.47 14.19 1.40
C PHE A 324 35.88 13.71 1.01
N SER A 325 36.84 13.87 1.90
CA SER A 325 38.20 13.34 1.77
C SER A 325 38.40 12.19 2.75
N CYS A 326 38.57 10.98 2.20
CA CYS A 326 38.76 9.75 2.93
C CYS A 326 40.25 9.42 3.13
N PRO A 327 40.69 9.10 4.36
CA PRO A 327 42.06 8.70 4.63
C PRO A 327 42.34 7.27 4.12
N ALA A 328 43.62 6.92 4.02
CA ALA A 328 44.04 5.56 3.70
C ALA A 328 43.69 4.56 4.83
N ASN A 329 43.70 3.27 4.50
CA ASN A 329 43.53 2.14 5.42
C ASN A 329 42.16 2.02 6.09
N CYS A 330 41.09 2.30 5.33
CA CYS A 330 39.72 2.17 5.82
C CYS A 330 39.12 0.76 5.69
N GLN A 331 39.77 -0.18 5.00
CA GLN A 331 39.20 -1.51 4.70
C GLN A 331 38.81 -2.31 5.97
N ASN A 332 39.70 -2.33 6.97
CA ASN A 332 39.56 -3.15 8.17
C ASN A 332 39.03 -2.40 9.41
N LYS A 333 38.54 -1.15 9.26
CA LYS A 333 38.07 -0.32 10.38
C LYS A 333 36.59 -0.57 10.70
N LYS A 334 36.13 -0.47 11.96
CA LYS A 334 34.78 -0.88 12.45
C LYS A 334 33.52 -0.21 11.82
N GLY A 335 33.60 0.48 10.68
CA GLY A 335 32.44 1.07 9.99
C GLY A 335 31.57 0.01 9.29
N LYS A 336 30.26 0.00 9.58
CA LYS A 336 29.30 -0.86 8.86
C LYS A 336 28.93 -0.24 7.52
N VAL A 337 28.62 -1.07 6.53
CA VAL A 337 28.10 -0.68 5.22
C VAL A 337 26.76 -1.39 5.01
N TRP A 338 25.73 -0.64 4.65
CA TRP A 338 24.38 -1.16 4.39
C TRP A 338 24.01 -0.78 2.96
N GLY A 339 23.86 -1.76 2.07
CA GLY A 339 23.57 -1.54 0.64
C GLY A 339 24.73 -1.78 -0.31
N THR A 340 24.45 -1.62 -1.61
CA THR A 340 25.37 -2.03 -2.70
C THR A 340 25.50 -0.99 -3.81
N LEU A 341 24.39 -0.37 -4.23
CA LEU A 341 24.38 0.72 -5.21
C LEU A 341 23.98 2.04 -4.52
N PHE A 342 22.96 1.95 -3.70
CA PHE A 342 22.56 2.95 -2.73
C PHE A 342 22.92 2.47 -1.33
N TYR A 343 23.26 3.41 -0.43
CA TYR A 343 23.72 3.09 0.92
C TYR A 343 22.92 3.83 1.98
N ASP A 344 22.61 3.15 3.09
CA ASP A 344 21.92 3.78 4.22
C ASP A 344 22.79 4.88 4.84
N VAL A 345 22.16 5.93 5.36
CA VAL A 345 22.85 7.04 6.03
C VAL A 345 23.65 6.63 7.28
N GLN A 346 23.40 5.44 7.83
CA GLN A 346 24.16 4.83 8.91
C GLN A 346 25.47 4.17 8.43
N SER A 347 25.69 4.07 7.12
CA SER A 347 26.91 3.52 6.52
C SER A 347 28.08 4.47 6.65
N SER A 348 29.29 3.90 6.81
CA SER A 348 30.54 4.65 6.68
C SER A 348 30.71 5.15 5.25
N ILE A 349 30.98 6.45 5.08
CA ILE A 349 31.15 7.09 3.76
C ILE A 349 32.33 6.47 3.01
N CYS A 350 33.48 6.36 3.67
CA CYS A 350 34.70 5.85 3.03
C CYS A 350 34.62 4.36 2.70
N ARG A 351 34.03 3.55 3.59
CA ARG A 351 33.86 2.11 3.31
C ARG A 351 32.81 1.85 2.24
N ALA A 352 31.73 2.65 2.19
CA ALA A 352 30.74 2.57 1.11
C ALA A 352 31.35 2.97 -0.24
N ALA A 353 32.21 4.00 -0.27
CA ALA A 353 32.91 4.42 -1.49
C ALA A 353 33.91 3.37 -1.99
N MET A 354 34.62 2.69 -1.08
CA MET A 354 35.44 1.52 -1.40
C MET A 354 34.60 0.34 -1.91
N HIS A 355 33.49 0.04 -1.22
CA HIS A 355 32.56 -1.01 -1.64
C HIS A 355 31.99 -0.76 -3.05
N TYR A 356 31.67 0.49 -3.39
CA TYR A 356 31.24 0.87 -4.74
C TYR A 356 32.37 0.81 -5.76
N GLY A 357 33.61 1.07 -5.34
CA GLY A 357 34.81 1.05 -6.19
C GLY A 357 35.25 2.43 -6.69
N ILE A 358 34.80 3.53 -6.06
CA ILE A 358 35.19 4.90 -6.41
C ILE A 358 36.58 5.22 -5.86
N ILE A 359 36.93 4.65 -4.70
CA ILE A 359 38.24 4.81 -4.06
C ILE A 359 38.78 3.44 -3.64
N ASN A 360 40.10 3.32 -3.50
CA ASN A 360 40.77 2.13 -3.00
C ASN A 360 41.25 2.34 -1.54
N ASN A 361 42.01 1.39 -0.99
CA ASN A 361 42.50 1.48 0.38
C ASN A 361 43.54 2.60 0.61
N ASN A 362 43.98 3.33 -0.42
CA ASN A 362 44.86 4.49 -0.28
C ASN A 362 44.10 5.78 0.07
N GLY A 363 42.76 5.75 0.14
CA GLY A 363 41.95 6.94 0.38
C GLY A 363 41.68 7.74 -0.90
N GLY A 364 41.03 8.89 -0.76
CA GLY A 364 40.69 9.75 -1.89
C GLY A 364 39.45 10.62 -1.67
N LEU A 365 39.10 11.39 -2.69
CA LEU A 365 37.91 12.24 -2.70
C LEU A 365 36.68 11.43 -3.10
N VAL A 366 35.57 11.65 -2.40
CA VAL A 366 34.29 10.98 -2.60
C VAL A 366 33.20 12.04 -2.70
N ASP A 367 32.49 12.03 -3.82
CA ASP A 367 31.26 12.81 -3.99
C ASP A 367 30.03 11.94 -3.69
N THR A 368 29.08 12.48 -2.95
CA THR A 368 27.88 11.78 -2.49
C THR A 368 26.64 12.59 -2.84
N THR A 369 25.60 11.88 -3.29
CA THR A 369 24.30 12.46 -3.64
C THR A 369 23.25 11.80 -2.77
N ARG A 370 22.49 12.60 -2.01
CA ARG A 370 21.33 12.10 -1.28
C ARG A 370 20.21 11.80 -2.28
N LYS A 371 19.61 10.63 -2.13
CA LYS A 371 18.41 10.21 -2.86
C LYS A 371 17.28 10.03 -1.85
N ASP A 372 16.06 9.93 -2.37
CA ASP A 372 14.88 9.65 -1.55
C ASP A 372 15.03 8.32 -0.80
N LYS A 373 14.25 8.20 0.27
CA LYS A 373 14.29 7.03 1.15
C LYS A 373 13.99 5.76 0.33
N LEU A 374 14.96 4.87 0.26
CA LEU A 374 14.76 3.56 -0.36
C LEU A 374 14.19 2.56 0.65
N PRO A 375 13.29 1.66 0.21
CA PRO A 375 12.64 0.71 1.10
C PRO A 375 13.57 -0.40 1.59
N PHE A 376 14.62 -0.73 0.85
CA PHE A 376 15.57 -1.80 1.22
C PHE A 376 16.97 -1.63 0.61
N PHE A 377 17.90 -2.44 1.08
CA PHE A 377 19.30 -2.47 0.67
C PHE A 377 19.72 -3.91 0.35
N VAL A 378 20.37 -4.12 -0.80
CA VAL A 378 20.91 -5.43 -1.20
C VAL A 378 22.28 -5.64 -0.56
N LYS A 379 22.52 -6.82 0.01
CA LYS A 379 23.82 -7.23 0.51
C LYS A 379 24.70 -7.67 -0.66
N ALA A 380 25.93 -7.21 -0.69
CA ALA A 380 26.96 -7.72 -1.58
C ALA A 380 28.32 -7.67 -0.88
N THR A 381 29.26 -8.42 -1.41
CA THR A 381 30.68 -8.24 -1.10
C THR A 381 31.35 -7.71 -2.36
N LYS A 382 31.85 -6.47 -2.30
CA LYS A 382 32.56 -5.83 -3.40
C LYS A 382 33.84 -5.19 -2.88
N ASN A 383 34.92 -5.32 -3.65
CA ASN A 383 36.22 -4.70 -3.36
C ASN A 383 36.74 -4.98 -1.94
N GLY A 384 36.54 -6.21 -1.45
CA GLY A 384 36.99 -6.63 -0.12
C GLY A 384 36.19 -6.05 1.06
N ILE A 385 35.02 -5.45 0.81
CA ILE A 385 34.08 -4.94 1.81
C ILE A 385 32.77 -5.71 1.71
N GLU A 386 32.20 -6.13 2.85
CA GLU A 386 30.88 -6.76 2.94
C GLU A 386 29.82 -5.75 3.41
N SER A 387 28.64 -5.76 2.79
CA SER A 387 27.48 -4.98 3.22
C SER A 387 26.38 -5.85 3.87
N PHE A 388 25.49 -5.23 4.65
CA PHE A 388 24.38 -5.90 5.35
C PHE A 388 23.02 -5.66 4.67
N SER A 389 22.06 -6.58 4.87
CA SER A 389 20.70 -6.54 4.27
C SER A 389 19.62 -7.21 5.13
N ILE A 390 18.35 -6.86 4.85
CA ILE A 390 17.10 -7.43 5.37
C ILE A 390 16.91 -8.91 4.99
N CYS A 391 17.64 -9.45 4.00
CA CYS A 391 17.48 -10.82 3.48
C CYS A 391 17.49 -11.93 4.55
N ARG A 392 18.19 -11.76 5.68
CA ARG A 392 18.21 -12.77 6.76
C ARG A 392 16.85 -12.92 7.45
N ALA A 393 16.08 -11.84 7.55
CA ALA A 393 14.72 -11.88 8.08
C ALA A 393 13.74 -12.55 7.09
N ALA A 394 13.93 -12.36 5.78
CA ALA A 394 13.14 -13.03 4.75
C ALA A 394 13.35 -14.55 4.72
N ILE A 395 14.60 -15.00 4.83
CA ILE A 395 14.91 -16.45 4.93
C ILE A 395 14.34 -17.02 6.24
N HIS A 396 14.49 -16.30 7.37
CA HIS A 396 13.91 -16.69 8.66
C HIS A 396 12.39 -16.86 8.56
N ALA A 397 11.70 -15.94 7.88
CA ALA A 397 10.26 -16.01 7.66
C ALA A 397 9.86 -17.14 6.69
N GLY A 398 10.77 -17.57 5.81
CA GLY A 398 10.53 -18.56 4.76
C GLY A 398 10.08 -17.96 3.44
N VAL A 399 10.26 -16.65 3.27
CA VAL A 399 9.81 -15.88 2.11
C VAL A 399 10.74 -16.07 0.91
N THR A 400 12.05 -16.18 1.16
CA THR A 400 13.06 -16.38 0.11
C THR A 400 14.00 -17.51 0.47
N GLN A 401 14.56 -18.18 -0.55
CA GLN A 401 15.64 -19.14 -0.37
C GLN A 401 16.99 -18.42 -0.16
N ALA A 402 18.04 -19.19 0.17
CA ALA A 402 19.39 -18.65 0.38
C ALA A 402 19.97 -17.92 -0.84
N GLY A 403 19.46 -18.20 -2.05
CA GLY A 403 19.82 -17.53 -3.29
C GLY A 403 19.27 -16.11 -3.46
N GLY A 404 18.42 -15.63 -2.55
CA GLY A 404 17.77 -14.32 -2.64
C GLY A 404 16.43 -14.35 -3.40
N GLY A 405 15.83 -13.18 -3.60
CA GLY A 405 14.54 -13.00 -4.26
C GLY A 405 13.95 -11.61 -3.97
N TYR A 406 12.90 -11.23 -4.71
CA TYR A 406 12.11 -10.04 -4.38
C TYR A 406 11.23 -10.32 -3.17
N VAL A 407 11.16 -9.33 -2.26
CA VAL A 407 10.30 -9.40 -1.09
C VAL A 407 9.50 -8.14 -0.95
N ASP A 408 8.32 -8.36 -0.42
CA ASP A 408 7.30 -7.38 -0.21
C ASP A 408 7.28 -7.05 1.29
N VAL A 409 7.28 -5.77 1.67
CA VAL A 409 7.45 -5.35 3.07
C VAL A 409 6.27 -4.50 3.55
N LEU A 410 5.55 -5.00 4.55
CA LEU A 410 4.52 -4.23 5.26
C LEU A 410 5.10 -3.62 6.52
N ALA A 411 5.07 -2.30 6.63
CA ALA A 411 5.34 -1.63 7.89
C ALA A 411 4.19 -1.87 8.89
N LEU A 412 4.52 -2.19 10.13
CA LEU A 412 3.59 -2.47 11.21
C LEU A 412 3.90 -1.58 12.42
N ASP A 413 2.87 -1.37 13.24
CA ASP A 413 3.02 -0.64 14.50
C ASP A 413 4.05 -1.28 15.44
N LYS A 414 4.63 -0.46 16.32
CA LYS A 414 5.57 -0.93 17.34
C LYS A 414 4.85 -1.84 18.34
N LYS A 415 5.38 -3.04 18.58
CA LYS A 415 4.99 -3.88 19.73
C LYS A 415 5.85 -3.57 20.96
N LYS A 416 5.28 -3.81 22.15
CA LYS A 416 5.99 -3.65 23.44
C LYS A 416 7.17 -4.63 23.58
N SER A 417 7.03 -5.82 23.02
CA SER A 417 8.06 -6.86 23.00
C SER A 417 7.97 -7.72 21.73
N TYR A 418 9.11 -8.27 21.33
CA TYR A 418 9.25 -9.31 20.30
C TYR A 418 9.95 -10.52 20.91
N VAL A 419 9.46 -11.72 20.63
CA VAL A 419 10.04 -12.98 21.09
C VAL A 419 10.85 -13.59 19.95
N GLY A 420 12.09 -13.95 20.24
CA GLY A 420 12.99 -14.63 19.33
C GLY A 420 12.61 -16.10 19.15
N VAL A 421 12.71 -16.61 17.93
CA VAL A 421 12.35 -17.98 17.57
C VAL A 421 13.35 -18.54 16.56
N LEU A 422 13.60 -19.86 16.64
CA LEU A 422 14.35 -20.59 15.62
C LEU A 422 13.40 -20.97 14.48
N LYS A 423 13.66 -20.45 13.27
CA LYS A 423 12.88 -20.81 12.07
C LYS A 423 13.80 -20.87 10.86
N ASN A 424 13.61 -21.88 10.00
CA ASN A 424 14.40 -22.09 8.78
C ASN A 424 15.93 -22.01 8.99
N GLY A 425 16.42 -22.61 10.08
CA GLY A 425 17.84 -22.61 10.43
C GLY A 425 18.40 -21.27 10.93
N ILE A 426 17.56 -20.25 11.16
CA ILE A 426 17.96 -18.93 11.65
C ILE A 426 17.34 -18.69 13.03
N GLN A 427 18.17 -18.34 14.01
CA GLN A 427 17.73 -17.92 15.35
C GLN A 427 17.51 -16.41 15.36
N SER A 428 16.31 -15.95 15.73
CA SER A 428 16.06 -14.54 16.02
C SER A 428 16.18 -14.23 17.52
N GLU A 429 16.48 -12.97 17.85
CA GLU A 429 16.65 -12.49 19.22
C GLU A 429 15.35 -11.92 19.78
N SER A 430 15.09 -12.14 21.07
CA SER A 430 14.01 -11.46 21.80
C SER A 430 14.39 -10.01 22.10
N LYS A 431 13.46 -9.08 21.93
CA LYS A 431 13.69 -7.66 22.19
C LYS A 431 12.50 -7.03 22.91
N SER A 432 12.74 -6.42 24.07
CA SER A 432 11.78 -5.61 24.80
C SER A 432 11.99 -4.11 24.55
N ASN A 433 10.89 -3.37 24.53
CA ASN A 433 10.83 -1.91 24.31
C ASN A 433 11.72 -1.37 23.15
N PRO A 434 11.48 -1.81 21.91
CA PRO A 434 12.30 -1.45 20.76
C PRO A 434 12.16 0.03 20.37
N GLU A 435 13.23 0.66 19.90
CA GLU A 435 13.27 2.09 19.53
C GLU A 435 12.55 2.43 18.20
N GLY A 436 12.06 1.43 17.45
CA GLY A 436 11.41 1.61 16.14
C GLY A 436 10.17 0.72 15.93
N GLY A 437 9.48 0.96 14.81
CA GLY A 437 8.34 0.14 14.35
C GLY A 437 8.73 -1.29 13.98
N SER A 438 7.73 -2.12 13.63
CA SER A 438 7.98 -3.45 13.08
C SER A 438 7.69 -3.50 11.59
N PHE A 439 8.07 -4.61 10.96
CA PHE A 439 7.69 -4.90 9.59
C PHE A 439 7.45 -6.40 9.44
N ARG A 440 6.64 -6.76 8.44
CA ARG A 440 6.47 -8.14 7.98
C ARG A 440 6.92 -8.24 6.54
N VAL A 441 7.52 -9.37 6.19
CA VAL A 441 8.03 -9.67 4.86
C VAL A 441 7.16 -10.73 4.21
N PHE A 442 6.94 -10.62 2.91
CA PHE A 442 6.08 -11.50 2.12
C PHE A 442 6.74 -11.81 0.77
N ALA A 443 6.32 -12.93 0.17
CA ALA A 443 6.78 -13.29 -1.16
C ALA A 443 6.15 -12.36 -2.21
N VAL A 444 6.83 -12.21 -3.34
CA VAL A 444 6.32 -11.55 -4.54
C VAL A 444 5.96 -12.63 -5.57
N ARG A 445 4.80 -12.53 -6.22
CA ARG A 445 4.45 -13.36 -7.38
C ARG A 445 5.10 -12.69 -8.59
N GLU A 446 6.01 -13.40 -9.24
CA GLU A 446 6.56 -13.00 -10.54
C GLU A 446 5.53 -13.15 -11.66
#